data_AF-A0A6P0K5M1-F1
#
_entry.id   AF-A0A6P0K5M1-F1
#
_cell.length_a   1.000
_cell.length_b   1.000
_cell.length_c   1.000
_cell.angle_alpha   90.00
_cell.angle_beta   90.00
_cell.angle_gamma   90.00
#
_symmetry.space_group_name_H-M   'P 1'
#
loop_
_entity.id
_entity.type
_entity.pdbx_description
1 polymer ?
#
loop_
_entity_poly.entity_id
_entity_poly.type
_entity_poly.pdbx_seq_one_letter_code
_entity_poly.pdbx_strand_id
1 'polypeptide(L)'
;MERETEEGKPVIEVAMGGQEIFVDAETGEIVAIDNLYEKGDPEDLEEINEFLKLQKYGVIPIQEALEAAESFAGGQAHTVELENEDGNLVYEVVIGLQEVYVDAGNGKVLFSETISTVNKSDDSQFKSSIQVP
;
A
#
# COMPACT_ATOMS: atom_id res chain seq x y z
N MET A 1 -15.59 -0.14 0.67
CA MET A 1 -16.57 -1.19 0.35
C MET A 1 -15.73 -2.44 0.24
N GLU A 2 -15.63 -3.22 1.31
CA GLU A 2 -14.77 -4.42 1.36
C GLU A 2 -15.31 -5.43 0.34
N ARG A 3 -14.50 -5.77 -0.67
CA ARG A 3 -14.92 -6.70 -1.72
C ARG A 3 -14.78 -8.13 -1.20
N GLU A 4 -15.76 -8.61 -0.44
CA GLU A 4 -15.80 -9.99 0.04
C GLU A 4 -15.86 -10.98 -1.14
N THR A 5 -15.07 -12.06 -1.07
CA THR A 5 -15.12 -13.17 -2.04
C THR A 5 -16.42 -13.96 -1.90
N GLU A 6 -16.72 -14.86 -2.84
CA GLU A 6 -17.90 -15.75 -2.82
C GLU A 6 -18.04 -16.61 -1.52
N GLU A 7 -17.02 -16.62 -0.65
CA GLU A 7 -17.00 -17.32 0.65
C GLU A 7 -16.97 -16.40 1.88
N GLY A 8 -17.02 -15.06 1.74
CA GLY A 8 -16.91 -14.14 2.88
C GLY A 8 -15.52 -14.07 3.51
N LYS A 9 -14.47 -14.42 2.74
CA LYS A 9 -13.08 -14.29 3.19
C LYS A 9 -12.58 -12.86 3.00
N PRO A 10 -11.82 -12.30 3.97
CA PRO A 10 -11.22 -10.99 3.84
C PRO A 10 -10.19 -11.02 2.71
N VAL A 11 -10.24 -10.01 1.84
CA VAL A 11 -9.23 -9.79 0.81
C VAL A 11 -8.55 -8.46 1.05
N ILE A 12 -7.29 -8.42 0.67
CA ILE A 12 -6.47 -7.20 0.66
C ILE A 12 -6.39 -6.72 -0.78
N GLU A 13 -6.63 -5.43 -0.95
CA GLU A 13 -6.42 -4.76 -2.21
C GLU A 13 -4.94 -4.43 -2.36
N VAL A 14 -4.34 -4.90 -3.46
CA VAL A 14 -2.94 -4.67 -3.76
C VAL A 14 -2.81 -3.89 -5.06
N ALA A 15 -2.43 -2.62 -4.95
CA ALA A 15 -2.21 -1.75 -6.10
C ALA A 15 -0.78 -1.90 -6.63
N MET A 16 -0.68 -2.15 -7.94
CA MET A 16 0.58 -2.52 -8.59
C MET A 16 0.63 -1.96 -10.01
N GLY A 17 1.33 -0.83 -10.22
CA GLY A 17 1.55 -0.26 -11.55
C GLY A 17 0.25 -0.13 -12.36
N GLY A 18 -0.81 0.37 -11.71
CA GLY A 18 -2.11 0.56 -12.33
C GLY A 18 -3.05 -0.65 -12.36
N GLN A 19 -2.65 -1.81 -11.82
CA GLN A 19 -3.52 -2.97 -11.62
C GLN A 19 -3.98 -3.07 -10.16
N GLU A 20 -5.27 -3.36 -9.96
CA GLU A 20 -5.81 -3.75 -8.66
C GLU A 20 -5.82 -5.28 -8.56
N ILE A 21 -5.01 -5.83 -7.65
CA ILE A 21 -4.94 -7.26 -7.39
C ILE A 21 -5.59 -7.52 -6.03
N PHE A 22 -6.62 -8.35 -6.00
CA PHE A 22 -7.24 -8.79 -4.77
C PHE A 22 -6.58 -10.09 -4.32
N VAL A 23 -5.93 -10.05 -3.16
CA VAL A 23 -5.29 -11.22 -2.55
C VAL A 23 -6.07 -11.67 -1.32
N ASP A 24 -6.10 -12.97 -1.06
CA ASP A 24 -6.64 -13.54 0.17
C ASP A 24 -5.78 -13.06 1.34
N ALA A 25 -6.41 -12.48 2.37
CA ALA A 25 -5.68 -11.87 3.48
C ALA A 25 -5.01 -12.91 4.40
N GLU A 26 -5.43 -14.18 4.35
CA GLU A 26 -4.89 -15.25 5.19
C GLU A 26 -3.72 -15.98 4.51
N THR A 27 -3.80 -16.16 3.19
CA THR A 27 -2.81 -16.95 2.42
C THR A 27 -1.92 -16.12 1.51
N GLY A 28 -2.30 -14.89 1.19
CA GLY A 28 -1.65 -14.06 0.18
C GLY A 28 -1.87 -14.57 -1.26
N GLU A 29 -2.78 -15.52 -1.47
CA GLU A 29 -3.08 -16.04 -2.80
C GLU A 29 -3.90 -15.02 -3.60
N ILE A 30 -3.60 -14.88 -4.89
CA ILE A 30 -4.36 -14.01 -5.79
C ILE A 30 -5.77 -14.59 -5.98
N VAL A 31 -6.79 -13.85 -5.56
CA VAL A 31 -8.19 -14.21 -5.72
C VAL A 31 -8.80 -13.60 -6.97
N ALA A 32 -8.50 -12.34 -7.25
CA ALA A 32 -8.95 -11.66 -8.45
C ALA A 32 -7.92 -10.62 -8.92
N ILE A 33 -7.90 -10.35 -10.22
CA ILE A 33 -7.13 -9.26 -10.80
C ILE A 33 -8.15 -8.41 -11.56
N ASP A 34 -8.35 -7.18 -11.11
CA ASP A 34 -9.19 -6.20 -11.79
C ASP A 34 -8.24 -5.30 -12.59
N ASN A 35 -8.20 -5.54 -13.90
CA ASN A 35 -7.44 -4.68 -14.79
C ASN A 35 -8.23 -3.39 -14.97
N LEU A 36 -7.93 -2.38 -14.16
CA LEU A 36 -8.51 -1.04 -14.27
C LEU A 36 -8.21 -0.37 -15.62
N TYR A 37 -7.24 -0.88 -16.38
CA TYR A 37 -6.92 -0.43 -17.72
C TYR A 37 -7.76 -1.17 -18.77
N GLU A 38 -8.88 -0.55 -19.16
CA GLU A 38 -9.55 -0.85 -20.43
C GLU A 38 -8.62 -0.47 -21.60
N LYS A 39 -7.82 -1.44 -22.06
CA LYS A 39 -7.24 -1.57 -23.41
C LYS A 39 -7.14 -0.25 -24.21
N GLY A 40 -6.10 0.56 -23.98
CA GLY A 40 -6.01 1.88 -24.60
C GLY A 40 -4.62 2.38 -24.96
N ASP A 41 -3.73 2.52 -23.98
CA ASP A 41 -2.50 3.29 -24.17
C ASP A 41 -1.22 2.43 -24.07
N PRO A 42 -0.27 2.59 -25.01
CA PRO A 42 0.97 1.81 -25.05
C PRO A 42 1.98 2.21 -23.97
N GLU A 43 1.86 3.42 -23.37
CA GLU A 43 2.72 3.86 -22.27
C GLU A 43 2.44 3.06 -20.98
N ASP A 44 1.17 2.76 -20.68
CA ASP A 44 0.78 1.96 -19.50
C ASP A 44 1.26 0.50 -19.59
N LEU A 45 1.46 -0.04 -20.80
CA LEU A 45 1.98 -1.40 -20.99
C LEU A 45 3.48 -1.52 -20.67
N GLU A 46 4.25 -0.44 -20.83
CA GLU A 46 5.67 -0.43 -20.43
C GLU A 46 5.81 -0.39 -18.92
N GLU A 47 5.00 0.42 -18.23
CA GLU A 47 4.99 0.53 -16.76
C GLU A 47 4.57 -0.79 -16.11
N ILE A 48 3.52 -1.45 -16.64
CA ILE A 48 3.11 -2.79 -16.21
C ILE A 48 4.24 -3.82 -16.43
N ASN A 49 4.90 -3.80 -17.60
CA ASN A 49 5.98 -4.75 -17.88
C ASN A 49 7.21 -4.49 -16.99
N GLU A 50 7.59 -3.23 -16.77
CA GLU A 50 8.67 -2.85 -15.88
C GLU A 50 8.38 -3.31 -14.46
N PHE A 51 7.17 -3.09 -13.99
CA PHE A 51 6.70 -3.53 -12.68
C PHE A 51 6.71 -5.06 -12.52
N LEU A 52 6.16 -5.82 -13.48
CA LEU A 52 6.21 -7.29 -13.49
C LEU A 52 7.65 -7.81 -13.52
N LYS A 53 8.55 -7.07 -14.17
CA LYS A 53 9.97 -7.40 -14.22
C LYS A 53 10.63 -7.14 -12.87
N LEU A 54 10.29 -6.05 -12.19
CA LEU A 54 10.78 -5.72 -10.85
C LEU A 54 10.38 -6.80 -9.84
N GLN A 55 9.15 -7.32 -9.89
CA GLN A 55 8.72 -8.45 -9.05
C GLN A 55 9.61 -9.69 -9.18
N LYS A 56 10.17 -9.91 -10.38
CA LYS A 56 11.06 -11.04 -10.65
C LYS A 56 12.46 -10.87 -10.02
N TYR A 57 12.85 -9.67 -9.59
CA TYR A 57 14.22 -9.33 -9.20
C TYR A 57 14.52 -9.31 -7.69
N GLY A 58 13.71 -9.98 -6.88
CA GLY A 58 14.00 -10.13 -5.45
C GLY A 58 13.15 -9.25 -4.56
N VAL A 59 11.90 -9.04 -4.97
CA VAL A 59 10.87 -8.51 -4.10
C VAL A 59 10.41 -9.64 -3.17
N ILE A 60 10.27 -9.35 -1.88
CA ILE A 60 9.67 -10.29 -0.93
C ILE A 60 8.19 -10.54 -1.29
N PRO A 61 7.63 -11.71 -0.96
CA PRO A 61 6.20 -11.94 -1.13
C PRO A 61 5.38 -10.92 -0.34
N ILE A 62 4.23 -10.49 -0.88
CA ILE A 62 3.32 -9.51 -0.24
C ILE A 62 2.96 -9.95 1.19
N GLN A 63 2.74 -11.25 1.40
CA GLN A 63 2.45 -11.81 2.72
C GLN A 63 3.53 -11.48 3.75
N GLU A 64 4.81 -11.50 3.36
CA GLU A 64 5.90 -11.18 4.27
C GLU A 64 5.92 -9.68 4.62
N ALA A 65 5.58 -8.81 3.65
CA ALA A 65 5.44 -7.37 3.89
C ALA A 65 4.25 -7.07 4.82
N LEU A 66 3.13 -7.76 4.60
CA LEU A 66 1.93 -7.70 5.43
C LEU A 66 2.22 -8.11 6.87
N GLU A 67 2.82 -9.28 7.07
CA GLU A 67 3.17 -9.78 8.40
C GLU A 67 4.11 -8.80 9.14
N ALA A 68 5.08 -8.22 8.43
CA ALA A 68 5.98 -7.22 9.00
C ALA A 68 5.24 -5.93 9.42
N ALA A 69 4.36 -5.43 8.56
CA ALA A 69 3.58 -4.22 8.83
C ALA A 69 2.55 -4.44 9.96
N GLU A 70 1.81 -5.54 9.94
CA GLU A 70 0.82 -5.90 10.96
C GLU A 70 1.48 -6.14 12.32
N SER A 71 2.64 -6.80 12.34
CA SER A 71 3.44 -6.99 13.55
C SER A 71 3.94 -5.66 14.12
N PHE A 72 4.19 -4.68 13.27
CA PHE A 72 4.69 -3.37 13.67
C PHE A 72 3.57 -2.43 14.16
N ALA A 73 2.51 -2.24 13.37
CA ALA A 73 1.44 -1.30 13.66
C ALA A 73 0.35 -1.87 14.57
N GLY A 74 0.18 -3.19 14.59
CA GLY A 74 -0.89 -3.89 15.30
C GLY A 74 -2.25 -3.67 14.65
N GLY A 75 -2.86 -4.76 14.17
CA GLY A 75 -4.13 -4.73 13.47
C GLY A 75 -4.07 -5.58 12.21
N GLN A 76 -5.08 -5.44 11.35
CA GLN A 76 -5.14 -6.11 10.06
C GLN A 76 -4.93 -5.10 8.94
N ALA A 77 -4.14 -5.47 7.93
CA ALA A 77 -3.96 -4.66 6.74
C ALA A 77 -5.22 -4.70 5.87
N HIS A 78 -5.50 -3.58 5.20
CA HIS A 78 -6.66 -3.44 4.31
C HIS A 78 -6.22 -3.18 2.87
N THR A 79 -5.13 -2.44 2.70
CA THR A 79 -4.58 -2.04 1.41
C THR A 79 -3.07 -2.16 1.43
N VAL A 80 -2.51 -2.58 0.30
CA VAL A 80 -1.07 -2.59 0.06
C VAL A 80 -0.79 -1.95 -1.29
N GLU A 81 0.18 -1.05 -1.37
CA GLU A 81 0.62 -0.45 -2.62
C GLU A 81 2.10 -0.71 -2.80
N LEU A 82 2.53 -1.13 -4.00
CA LEU A 82 3.95 -1.31 -4.30
C LEU A 82 4.45 -0.10 -5.09
N GLU A 83 5.16 0.77 -4.40
CA GLU A 83 5.62 2.06 -4.89
C GLU A 83 7.12 2.06 -5.16
N ASN A 84 7.56 3.04 -5.95
CA ASN A 84 8.97 3.32 -6.18
C ASN A 84 9.33 4.70 -5.61
N GLU A 85 9.86 4.70 -4.39
CA GLU A 85 10.36 5.90 -3.72
C GLU A 85 11.86 6.09 -3.99
N ASP A 86 12.19 7.12 -4.77
CA ASP A 86 13.58 7.53 -5.07
C ASP A 86 14.46 6.38 -5.65
N GLY A 87 13.86 5.49 -6.45
CA GLY A 87 14.55 4.34 -7.03
C GLY A 87 14.59 3.11 -6.11
N ASN A 88 13.92 3.15 -4.96
CA ASN A 88 13.76 2.02 -4.05
C ASN A 88 12.33 1.52 -4.09
N LEU A 89 12.17 0.21 -4.21
CA LEU A 89 10.87 -0.42 -4.20
C LEU A 89 10.39 -0.58 -2.74
N VAL A 90 9.22 -0.06 -2.43
CA VAL A 90 8.65 -0.01 -1.07
C VAL A 90 7.20 -0.45 -1.11
N TYR A 91 6.79 -1.26 -0.14
CA TYR A 91 5.39 -1.57 0.13
C TYR A 91 4.81 -0.55 1.10
N GLU A 92 3.77 0.16 0.70
CA GLU A 92 2.93 0.96 1.58
C GLU A 92 1.76 0.09 2.06
N VAL A 93 1.67 -0.17 3.35
CA VAL A 93 0.63 -1.04 3.95
C VAL A 93 -0.27 -0.21 4.86
N VAL A 94 -1.57 -0.18 4.56
CA VAL A 94 -2.56 0.58 5.33
C VAL A 94 -3.22 -0.31 6.39
N ILE A 95 -3.00 0.05 7.66
CA ILE A 95 -3.55 -0.63 8.83
C ILE A 95 -4.34 0.38 9.66
N GLY A 96 -5.67 0.35 9.52
CA GLY A 96 -6.57 1.28 10.20
C GLY A 96 -6.36 2.72 9.74
N LEU A 97 -5.70 3.55 10.56
CA LEU A 97 -5.34 4.95 10.24
C LEU A 97 -3.81 5.14 10.14
N GLN A 98 -3.07 4.07 9.90
CA GLN A 98 -1.61 4.10 9.78
C GLN A 98 -1.19 3.56 8.41
N GLU A 99 -0.26 4.27 7.77
CA GLU A 99 0.48 3.83 6.59
C GLU A 99 1.84 3.33 7.07
N VAL A 100 2.18 2.09 6.74
CA VAL A 100 3.45 1.46 7.13
C VAL A 100 4.25 1.16 5.88
N TYR A 101 5.43 1.75 5.79
CA TYR A 101 6.32 1.62 4.64
C TYR A 101 7.35 0.52 4.91
N VAL A 102 7.35 -0.52 4.08
CA VAL A 102 8.17 -1.73 4.22
C VAL A 102 9.07 -1.90 3.00
N ASP A 103 10.36 -2.10 3.22
CA ASP A 103 11.33 -2.35 2.16
C ASP A 103 10.97 -3.61 1.37
N ALA A 104 10.69 -3.44 0.08
CA ALA A 104 10.20 -4.53 -0.75
C ALA A 104 11.30 -5.57 -1.07
N GLY A 105 12.57 -5.27 -0.86
CA GLY A 105 13.68 -6.20 -1.09
C GLY A 105 14.06 -7.06 0.12
N ASN A 106 13.63 -6.69 1.33
CA ASN A 106 14.03 -7.41 2.56
C ASN A 106 12.99 -7.45 3.69
N GLY A 107 11.81 -6.85 3.52
CA GLY A 107 10.72 -6.88 4.50
C GLY A 107 10.92 -6.01 5.73
N LYS A 108 11.94 -5.16 5.77
CA LYS A 108 12.18 -4.28 6.91
C LYS A 108 11.26 -3.07 6.85
N VAL A 109 10.52 -2.83 7.94
CA VAL A 109 9.80 -1.57 8.14
C VAL A 109 10.78 -0.40 8.10
N LEU A 110 10.54 0.54 7.20
CA LEU A 110 11.33 1.76 7.00
C LEU A 110 10.82 2.88 7.90
N PHE A 111 9.52 3.17 7.82
CA PHE A 111 8.83 4.16 8.65
C PHE A 111 7.31 3.91 8.65
N SER A 112 6.58 4.66 9.47
CA SER A 112 5.11 4.66 9.49
C SER A 112 4.59 6.07 9.67
N GLU A 113 3.51 6.42 8.97
CA GLU A 113 2.80 7.67 9.13
C GLU A 113 1.36 7.42 9.61
N THR A 114 0.79 8.36 10.36
CA THR A 114 -0.63 8.31 10.71
C THR A 114 -1.40 9.13 9.70
N ILE A 115 -2.39 8.50 9.06
CA ILE A 115 -3.31 9.14 8.13
C ILE A 115 -4.09 10.21 8.88
N SER A 116 -3.54 11.42 8.84
CA SER A 116 -4.23 12.59 9.36
C SER A 116 -5.32 12.90 8.36
N THR A 117 -6.58 12.67 8.73
CA THR A 117 -7.72 13.24 8.01
C THR A 117 -7.65 14.75 8.17
N VAL A 118 -6.80 15.39 7.38
CA VAL A 118 -6.80 16.83 7.20
C VAL A 118 -8.14 17.13 6.55
N ASN A 119 -9.14 17.43 7.38
CA ASN A 119 -10.19 18.34 6.97
C ASN A 119 -9.44 19.51 6.34
N LYS A 120 -9.55 19.67 5.01
CA LYS A 120 -9.19 20.88 4.28
C LYS A 120 -10.02 22.04 4.86
N SER A 121 -9.62 22.49 6.03
CA SER A 121 -10.03 23.71 6.69
C SER A 121 -8.75 24.52 6.77
N ASP A 122 -8.55 25.29 5.71
CA ASP A 122 -7.44 26.18 5.44
C ASP A 122 -7.40 27.37 6.42
N ASP A 123 -7.36 27.10 7.73
CA ASP A 123 -7.28 28.16 8.74
C ASP A 123 -5.97 28.06 9.51
N SER A 124 -4.91 28.48 8.82
CA SER A 124 -3.87 29.41 9.29
C SER A 124 -3.74 29.51 10.82
N GLN A 125 -3.34 28.43 11.48
CA GLN A 125 -3.14 28.42 12.91
C GLN A 125 -1.73 28.92 13.26
N PHE A 126 -1.50 30.23 13.05
CA PHE A 126 -0.36 30.92 13.65
C PHE A 126 -0.59 31.02 15.17
N LYS A 127 -0.16 30.01 15.93
CA LYS A 127 -0.01 30.16 17.38
C LYS A 127 1.30 30.84 17.70
N SER A 128 1.30 32.17 17.75
CA SER A 128 2.33 32.92 18.49
C SER A 128 1.69 33.54 19.72
N SER A 129 1.61 32.76 20.79
CA SER A 129 1.41 33.28 22.14
C SER A 129 2.79 33.47 22.77
N ILE A 130 3.38 34.64 22.56
CA ILE A 130 4.45 35.14 23.42
C ILE A 130 3.76 35.75 24.64
N GLN A 131 3.73 34.98 25.74
CA GLN A 131 3.48 35.53 27.07
C GLN A 131 4.85 35.74 27.72
N VAL A 132 5.35 36.97 27.68
CA VAL A 132 6.51 37.37 28.49
C VAL A 132 6.03 37.87 29.86
N PRO A 133 6.74 37.57 30.95
CA PRO A 133 6.40 37.96 32.32
C PRO A 133 6.58 39.47 32.59
#